data_AF-A0A1G1V7Y9-F1
#
_entry.id   AF-A0A1G1V7Y9-F1
#
_cell.length_a   1.000
_cell.length_b   1.000
_cell.length_c   1.000
_cell.angle_alpha   90.00
_cell.angle_beta   90.00
_cell.angle_gamma   90.00
#
_symmetry.space_group_name_H-M   'P 1'
#
loop_
_entity.id
_entity.type
_entity.pdbx_description
1 polymer ?
#
loop_
_entity_poly.entity_id
_entity_poly.type
_entity_poly.pdbx_seq_one_letter_code
_entity_poly.pdbx_strand_id
1 'polypeptide(L)'
;MPRKLSTALAICLVLIGTTFAKAQATDVQKENTNPGDGFGFIGKRIGEKFKLFIYSPFPKAKENLYEDLVKRRLAELKYVIEKPDMANFEKATIRYSTTVGTWAEYIQKKKLNDQKQSAVETLSSHLGVVEKLMTKYDPTTAEWRFVKHDFDFLNIYISKLAQ
;
A
#
# COMPACT_ATOMS: atom_id res chain seq x y z
N MET A 1 -70.66 -6.61 29.55
CA MET A 1 -69.50 -7.29 30.19
C MET A 1 -69.08 -8.45 29.29
N PRO A 2 -67.79 -8.76 29.06
CA PRO A 2 -66.57 -7.96 29.20
C PRO A 2 -65.72 -7.84 27.90
N ARG A 3 -64.79 -6.87 27.96
CA ARG A 3 -63.67 -6.52 27.07
C ARG A 3 -62.81 -7.73 26.67
N LYS A 4 -62.11 -7.65 25.52
CA LYS A 4 -60.63 -7.54 25.45
C LYS A 4 -60.19 -6.83 24.16
N LEU A 5 -59.73 -5.58 24.30
CA LEU A 5 -58.91 -4.88 23.30
C LEU A 5 -57.49 -5.44 23.44
N SER A 6 -56.96 -6.07 22.39
CA SER A 6 -55.57 -6.55 22.36
C SER A 6 -54.66 -5.39 21.99
N THR A 7 -54.00 -4.81 22.99
CA THR A 7 -52.90 -3.86 22.81
C THR A 7 -51.63 -4.65 22.50
N ALA A 8 -51.23 -4.70 21.23
CA ALA A 8 -49.90 -5.19 20.85
C ALA A 8 -48.95 -3.99 20.80
N LEU A 9 -48.16 -3.82 21.86
CA LEU A 9 -47.08 -2.83 21.94
C LEU A 9 -45.88 -3.36 21.14
N ALA A 10 -45.64 -2.80 19.95
CA ALA A 10 -44.46 -3.12 19.16
C ALA A 10 -43.23 -2.38 19.73
N ILE A 11 -42.38 -3.10 20.46
CA ILE A 11 -41.06 -2.62 20.87
C ILE A 11 -40.14 -2.77 19.66
N CYS A 12 -39.86 -1.65 18.98
CA CYS A 12 -38.84 -1.59 17.94
C CYS A 12 -37.47 -1.47 18.62
N LEU A 13 -36.79 -2.61 18.81
CA LEU A 13 -35.39 -2.63 19.26
C LEU A 13 -34.52 -2.10 18.12
N VAL A 14 -34.06 -0.85 18.25
CA VAL A 14 -33.03 -0.29 17.37
C VAL A 14 -31.71 -0.99 17.69
N LEU A 15 -31.37 -2.00 16.89
CA LEU A 15 -30.03 -2.57 16.84
C LEU A 15 -29.08 -1.52 16.27
N ILE A 16 -28.48 -0.72 17.14
CA ILE A 16 -27.31 0.09 16.81
C ILE A 16 -26.16 -0.89 16.59
N GLY A 17 -26.02 -1.36 15.36
CA GLY A 17 -24.86 -2.11 14.93
C GLY A 17 -23.64 -1.20 14.91
N THR A 18 -22.89 -1.18 16.00
CA THR A 18 -21.52 -0.66 16.00
C THR A 18 -20.67 -1.62 15.18
N THR A 19 -20.54 -1.33 13.89
CA THR A 19 -19.56 -2.00 13.04
C THR A 19 -18.17 -1.52 13.45
N PHE A 20 -17.54 -2.25 14.36
CA PHE A 20 -16.11 -2.11 14.61
C PHE A 20 -15.38 -2.58 13.34
N ALA A 21 -14.82 -1.63 12.60
CA ALA A 21 -13.89 -1.93 11.51
C ALA A 21 -12.74 -2.75 12.11
N LYS A 22 -12.68 -4.03 11.73
CA LYS A 22 -11.59 -4.93 12.13
C LYS A 22 -10.32 -4.39 11.47
N ALA A 23 -9.41 -3.82 12.27
CA ALA A 23 -8.08 -3.45 11.81
C ALA A 23 -7.38 -4.72 11.31
N GLN A 24 -7.47 -4.96 10.01
CA GLN A 24 -6.79 -6.08 9.39
C GLN A 24 -5.31 -5.74 9.44
N ALA A 25 -4.54 -6.52 10.21
CA ALA A 25 -3.09 -6.48 10.09
C ALA A 25 -2.78 -6.88 8.64
N THR A 26 -2.40 -5.90 7.81
CA THR A 26 -1.94 -6.14 6.45
C THR A 26 -0.64 -6.93 6.57
N ASP A 27 -0.74 -8.26 6.49
CA ASP A 27 0.41 -9.15 6.49
C ASP A 27 1.12 -8.99 5.14
N VAL A 28 2.08 -8.07 5.11
CA VAL A 28 2.90 -7.83 3.93
C VAL A 28 3.78 -9.05 3.73
N GLN A 29 3.61 -9.73 2.58
CA GLN A 29 4.44 -10.88 2.24
C GLN A 29 5.91 -10.50 2.29
N LYS A 30 6.71 -11.31 2.99
CA LYS A 30 8.16 -11.09 3.13
C LYS A 30 8.83 -11.30 1.78
N GLU A 31 9.71 -10.38 1.41
CA GLU A 31 10.55 -10.54 0.21
C GLU A 31 11.65 -11.57 0.45
N ASN A 32 11.85 -12.44 -0.55
CA ASN A 32 12.89 -13.48 -0.54
C ASN A 32 14.31 -12.93 -0.80
N THR A 33 14.43 -11.73 -1.37
CA THR A 33 15.73 -11.10 -1.65
C THR A 33 15.63 -9.60 -1.37
N ASN A 34 16.40 -9.13 -0.40
CA ASN A 34 16.34 -7.81 0.21
C ASN A 34 17.62 -6.99 -0.05
N PRO A 35 17.57 -5.67 0.18
CA PRO A 35 18.77 -4.84 0.23
C PRO A 35 19.71 -5.40 1.32
N GLY A 36 20.85 -5.95 0.92
CA GLY A 36 21.77 -6.68 1.82
C GLY A 36 22.28 -8.00 1.23
N ASP A 37 21.52 -8.63 0.33
CA ASP A 37 21.86 -9.94 -0.26
C ASP A 37 22.87 -9.87 -1.42
N GLY A 38 23.66 -8.78 -1.50
CA GLY A 38 24.74 -8.59 -2.48
C GLY A 38 24.32 -8.81 -3.94
N PHE A 39 25.03 -9.69 -4.66
CA PHE A 39 24.80 -9.97 -6.07
C PHE A 39 23.38 -10.49 -6.38
N GLY A 40 22.76 -11.20 -5.43
CA GLY A 40 21.37 -11.68 -5.60
C GLY A 40 20.39 -10.52 -5.75
N PHE A 41 20.55 -9.46 -4.96
CA PHE A 41 19.75 -8.25 -5.07
C PHE A 41 19.98 -7.52 -6.41
N ILE A 42 21.24 -7.44 -6.87
CA ILE A 42 21.57 -6.82 -8.17
C ILE A 42 20.92 -7.59 -9.32
N GLY A 43 21.05 -8.92 -9.33
CA GLY A 43 20.45 -9.79 -10.34
C GLY A 43 18.92 -9.64 -10.41
N LYS A 44 18.25 -9.62 -9.25
CA LYS A 44 16.80 -9.34 -9.15
C LYS A 44 16.44 -8.04 -9.85
N ARG A 45 17.17 -6.95 -9.57
CA ARG A 45 16.90 -5.61 -10.15
C ARG A 45 17.09 -5.57 -11.66
N ILE A 46 18.09 -6.28 -12.19
CA ILE A 46 18.29 -6.40 -13.65
C ILE A 46 17.11 -7.16 -14.27
N GLY A 47 16.73 -8.28 -13.67
CA GLY A 47 15.58 -9.07 -14.13
C GLY A 47 14.27 -8.28 -14.16
N GLU A 48 14.02 -7.45 -13.14
CA GLU A 48 12.85 -6.56 -13.09
C GLU A 48 12.83 -5.54 -14.24
N LYS A 49 13.97 -4.88 -14.52
CA LYS A 49 14.09 -3.94 -15.63
C LYS A 49 13.87 -4.63 -16.98
N PHE A 50 14.42 -5.82 -17.15
CA PHE A 50 14.26 -6.61 -18.37
C PHE A 50 12.80 -7.03 -18.59
N LYS A 51 12.10 -7.48 -17.54
CA LYS A 51 10.65 -7.75 -17.60
C LYS A 51 9.87 -6.49 -18.00
N LEU A 52 10.10 -5.35 -17.36
CA LEU A 52 9.43 -4.09 -17.72
C LEU A 52 9.66 -3.68 -19.18
N PHE A 53 10.84 -4.01 -19.74
CA PHE A 53 11.14 -3.79 -21.15
C PHE A 53 10.34 -4.74 -22.06
N ILE A 54 10.35 -6.05 -21.78
CA ILE A 54 9.61 -7.05 -22.56
C ILE A 54 8.11 -6.74 -22.58
N TYR A 55 7.52 -6.37 -21.44
CA TYR A 55 6.09 -6.08 -21.36
C TYR A 55 5.72 -4.66 -21.82
N SER A 56 6.67 -3.87 -22.31
CA SER A 56 6.39 -2.52 -22.80
C SER A 56 5.29 -2.42 -23.87
N PRO A 57 5.14 -3.38 -24.80
CA PRO A 57 4.03 -3.40 -25.77
C PRO A 57 2.67 -3.75 -25.18
N PHE A 58 2.60 -4.25 -23.95
CA PHE A 58 1.38 -4.81 -23.33
C PHE A 58 0.98 -3.98 -22.09
N PRO A 59 0.14 -2.94 -22.24
CA PRO A 59 -0.08 -1.96 -21.17
C PRO A 59 -0.58 -2.57 -19.86
N LYS A 60 -1.57 -3.45 -19.91
CA LYS A 60 -2.10 -4.13 -18.73
C LYS A 60 -1.07 -5.05 -18.07
N ALA A 61 -0.33 -5.83 -18.85
CA ALA A 61 0.70 -6.70 -18.29
C ALA A 61 1.84 -5.91 -17.63
N LYS A 62 2.22 -4.76 -18.21
CA LYS A 62 3.21 -3.87 -17.61
C LYS A 62 2.68 -3.19 -16.35
N GLU A 63 1.41 -2.83 -16.33
CA GLU A 63 0.74 -2.25 -15.16
C GLU A 63 0.71 -3.26 -13.99
N ASN A 64 0.30 -4.51 -14.23
CA ASN A 64 0.40 -5.59 -13.23
C ASN A 64 1.82 -5.76 -12.69
N LEU A 65 2.85 -5.64 -13.54
CA LEU A 65 4.24 -5.68 -13.08
C LEU A 65 4.62 -4.49 -12.20
N TYR A 66 4.08 -3.30 -12.47
CA TYR A 66 4.28 -2.15 -11.59
C TYR A 66 3.60 -2.34 -10.24
N GLU A 67 2.37 -2.86 -10.22
CA GLU A 67 1.67 -3.24 -8.99
C GLU A 67 2.50 -4.22 -8.16
N ASP A 68 3.00 -5.29 -8.77
CA ASP A 68 3.87 -6.27 -8.12
C ASP A 68 5.14 -5.61 -7.56
N LEU A 69 5.76 -4.70 -8.31
CA LEU A 69 6.94 -3.99 -7.86
C LEU A 69 6.65 -3.10 -6.65
N VAL A 70 5.51 -2.41 -6.63
CA VAL A 70 5.08 -1.57 -5.50
C VAL A 70 4.91 -2.40 -4.23
N LYS A 71 4.24 -3.57 -4.32
CA LYS A 71 4.11 -4.52 -3.20
C LYS A 71 5.48 -5.00 -2.69
N ARG A 72 6.36 -5.40 -3.62
CA ARG A 72 7.74 -5.81 -3.28
C ARG A 72 8.53 -4.69 -2.60
N ARG A 73 8.39 -3.44 -3.07
CA ARG A 73 9.09 -2.29 -2.47
C ARG A 73 8.59 -1.99 -1.06
N LEU A 74 7.29 -2.12 -0.80
CA LEU A 74 6.76 -1.97 0.57
C LEU A 74 7.37 -3.01 1.51
N ALA A 75 7.48 -4.25 1.04
CA ALA A 75 8.09 -5.33 1.81
C ALA A 75 9.60 -5.10 2.05
N GLU A 76 10.35 -4.60 1.07
CA GLU A 76 11.74 -4.17 1.24
C GLU A 76 11.86 -3.03 2.27
N LEU A 77 10.98 -2.02 2.21
CA LEU A 77 10.93 -0.92 3.17
C LEU A 77 10.65 -1.43 4.60
N LYS A 78 9.63 -2.28 4.74
CA LYS A 78 9.29 -2.93 6.02
C LYS A 78 10.48 -3.72 6.56
N TYR A 79 11.16 -4.51 5.72
CA TYR A 79 12.34 -5.28 6.12
C TYR A 79 13.44 -4.39 6.67
N VAL A 80 13.82 -3.33 5.96
CA VAL A 80 14.91 -2.44 6.36
C VAL A 80 14.60 -1.66 7.64
N ILE A 81 13.33 -1.37 7.89
CA ILE A 81 12.89 -0.72 9.13
C ILE A 81 12.79 -1.72 10.30
N GLU A 82 12.35 -2.96 10.05
CA GLU A 82 12.22 -3.98 11.09
C GLU A 82 13.55 -4.63 11.47
N LYS A 83 14.45 -4.78 10.51
CA LYS A 83 15.84 -5.14 10.69
C LYS A 83 16.64 -3.88 10.41
N PRO A 84 16.94 -3.04 11.42
CA PRO A 84 17.36 -1.64 11.27
C PRO A 84 18.62 -1.47 10.40
N ASP A 85 18.45 -1.56 9.10
CA ASP A 85 19.49 -1.59 8.08
C ASP A 85 19.64 -0.18 7.52
N MET A 86 20.26 0.68 8.32
CA MET A 86 20.43 2.09 7.99
C MET A 86 21.23 2.31 6.70
N ALA A 87 22.06 1.35 6.30
CA ALA A 87 22.82 1.41 5.05
C ALA A 87 21.91 1.38 3.81
N ASN A 88 20.73 0.77 3.92
CA ASN A 88 19.75 0.66 2.85
C ASN A 88 18.47 1.46 3.07
N PHE A 89 18.30 2.09 4.24
CA PHE A 89 17.08 2.80 4.64
C PHE A 89 16.64 3.86 3.63
N GLU A 90 17.47 4.87 3.37
CA GLU A 90 17.14 5.95 2.43
C GLU A 90 16.88 5.41 1.01
N LYS A 91 17.65 4.40 0.60
CA LYS A 91 17.46 3.78 -0.72
C LYS A 91 16.15 3.02 -0.81
N ALA A 92 15.65 2.44 0.28
CA ALA A 92 14.39 1.72 0.32
C ALA A 92 13.21 2.69 0.25
N THR A 93 13.25 3.79 1.00
CA THR A 93 12.19 4.83 1.02
C THR A 93 12.03 5.49 -0.35
N ILE A 94 13.14 6.01 -0.93
CA ILE A 94 13.14 6.62 -2.27
C ILE A 94 12.61 5.65 -3.33
N ARG A 95 13.02 4.38 -3.25
CA ARG A 95 12.62 3.37 -4.24
C ARG A 95 11.13 3.04 -4.12
N TYR A 96 10.61 2.97 -2.90
CA TYR A 96 9.20 2.75 -2.66
C TYR A 96 8.35 3.88 -3.25
N SER A 97 8.57 5.12 -2.82
CA SER A 97 7.84 6.30 -3.33
C SER A 97 7.97 6.45 -4.84
N THR A 98 9.17 6.33 -5.41
CA THR A 98 9.37 6.41 -6.87
C THR A 98 8.57 5.34 -7.63
N THR A 99 8.49 4.11 -7.10
CA THR A 99 7.74 3.03 -7.74
C THR A 99 6.24 3.28 -7.68
N VAL A 100 5.72 3.76 -6.54
CA VAL A 100 4.32 4.19 -6.39
C VAL A 100 3.96 5.26 -7.41
N GLY A 101 4.78 6.32 -7.51
CA GLY A 101 4.53 7.40 -8.48
C GLY A 101 4.56 6.90 -9.91
N THR A 102 5.57 6.08 -10.27
CA THR A 102 5.69 5.49 -11.60
C THR A 102 4.45 4.67 -11.97
N TRP A 103 3.94 3.86 -11.05
CA TRP A 103 2.75 3.03 -11.29
C TRP A 103 1.50 3.89 -11.53
N ALA A 104 1.23 4.82 -10.62
CA ALA A 104 0.05 5.67 -10.71
C ALA A 104 0.07 6.57 -11.96
N GLU A 105 1.22 7.14 -12.30
CA GLU A 105 1.40 7.89 -13.54
C GLU A 105 1.25 7.02 -14.79
N TYR A 106 1.71 5.77 -14.73
CA TYR A 106 1.55 4.83 -15.83
C TYR A 106 0.07 4.54 -16.12
N ILE A 107 -0.73 4.26 -15.08
CA ILE A 107 -2.18 4.06 -15.19
C ILE A 107 -2.84 5.24 -15.90
N GLN A 108 -2.53 6.47 -15.46
CA GLN A 108 -3.09 7.70 -16.05
C GLN A 108 -2.64 7.89 -17.50
N LYS A 109 -1.33 7.80 -17.76
CA LYS A 109 -0.75 7.99 -19.09
C LYS A 109 -1.29 6.99 -20.11
N LYS A 110 -1.55 5.76 -19.70
CA LYS A 110 -2.09 4.70 -20.55
C LYS A 110 -3.62 4.60 -20.53
N LYS A 111 -4.30 5.49 -19.80
CA LYS A 111 -5.76 5.55 -19.68
C LYS A 111 -6.38 4.22 -19.22
N LEU A 112 -5.70 3.54 -18.29
CA LEU A 112 -6.13 2.26 -17.71
C LEU A 112 -7.15 2.51 -16.59
N ASN A 113 -8.27 3.12 -16.94
CA ASN A 113 -9.26 3.60 -15.95
C ASN A 113 -9.86 2.48 -15.12
N ASP A 114 -9.95 1.27 -15.67
CA ASP A 114 -10.41 0.05 -15.00
C ASP A 114 -9.46 -0.41 -13.87
N GLN A 115 -8.20 0.03 -13.88
CA GLN A 115 -7.20 -0.30 -12.85
C GLN A 115 -7.12 0.74 -11.72
N LYS A 116 -7.71 1.92 -11.89
CA LYS A 116 -7.62 3.02 -10.90
C LYS A 116 -8.13 2.60 -9.52
N GLN A 117 -9.28 1.93 -9.47
CA GLN A 117 -9.90 1.52 -8.21
C GLN A 117 -9.02 0.49 -7.47
N SER A 118 -8.53 -0.52 -8.16
CA SER A 118 -7.62 -1.53 -7.57
C SER A 118 -6.30 -0.90 -7.10
N ALA A 119 -5.78 0.07 -7.83
CA ALA A 119 -4.60 0.82 -7.41
C ALA A 119 -4.86 1.66 -6.14
N VAL A 120 -6.02 2.34 -6.05
CA VAL A 120 -6.43 3.07 -4.84
C VAL A 120 -6.54 2.13 -3.65
N GLU A 121 -7.17 0.97 -3.80
CA GLU A 121 -7.31 -0.03 -2.75
C GLU A 121 -5.94 -0.54 -2.27
N THR A 122 -5.05 -0.85 -3.21
CA THR A 122 -3.68 -1.31 -2.91
C THR A 122 -2.91 -0.23 -2.16
N LEU A 123 -2.85 1.01 -2.65
CA LEU A 123 -2.12 2.08 -1.99
C LEU A 123 -2.74 2.46 -0.63
N SER A 124 -4.06 2.36 -0.49
CA SER A 124 -4.74 2.58 0.79
C SER A 124 -4.38 1.50 1.81
N SER A 125 -4.24 0.24 1.38
CA SER A 125 -3.75 -0.83 2.25
C SER A 125 -2.29 -0.60 2.70
N HIS A 126 -1.48 0.03 1.83
CA HIS A 126 -0.10 0.39 2.14
C HIS A 126 0.00 1.54 3.14
N LEU A 127 -0.91 2.53 3.11
CA LEU A 127 -0.92 3.65 4.06
C LEU A 127 -0.88 3.17 5.51
N GLY A 128 -1.74 2.21 5.87
CA GLY A 128 -1.79 1.68 7.23
C GLY A 128 -0.52 0.90 7.62
N VAL A 129 0.24 0.38 6.67
CA VAL A 129 1.55 -0.23 6.93
C VAL A 129 2.61 0.84 7.15
N VAL A 130 2.69 1.82 6.24
CA VAL A 130 3.69 2.91 6.31
C VAL A 130 3.48 3.75 7.57
N GLU A 131 2.24 4.04 7.95
CA GLU A 131 1.92 4.71 9.22
C GLU A 131 2.48 3.95 10.43
N LYS A 132 2.28 2.64 10.49
CA LYS A 132 2.84 1.79 11.57
C LYS A 132 4.37 1.72 11.55
N LEU A 133 5.00 1.84 10.38
CA LEU A 133 6.46 1.90 10.28
C LEU A 133 6.99 3.25 10.76
N MET A 134 6.27 4.33 10.48
CA MET A 134 6.61 5.69 10.88
C MET A 134 6.64 5.85 12.41
N THR A 135 5.73 5.20 13.14
CA THR A 135 5.67 5.28 14.62
C THR A 135 6.87 4.67 15.34
N LYS A 136 7.78 4.01 14.62
CA LYS A 136 9.03 3.48 15.19
C LYS A 136 10.12 4.53 15.38
N TYR A 137 9.96 5.71 14.79
CA TYR A 137 10.95 6.77 14.82
C TYR A 137 10.40 8.00 15.54
N ASP A 138 11.29 8.72 16.23
CA ASP A 138 10.94 10.00 16.86
C ASP A 138 10.66 11.06 15.78
N PRO A 139 9.58 11.87 15.87
CA PRO A 139 9.21 12.87 14.87
C PRO A 139 10.29 13.91 14.51
N THR A 140 11.28 14.10 15.38
CA THR A 140 12.39 15.04 15.14
C THR A 140 13.52 14.45 14.28
N THR A 141 13.52 13.13 14.06
CA THR A 141 14.59 12.40 13.35
C THR A 141 14.48 12.48 11.83
N ALA A 142 15.58 12.19 11.14
CA ALA A 142 15.60 12.15 9.68
C ALA A 142 14.81 10.96 9.15
N GLU A 143 14.92 9.82 9.83
CA GLU A 143 14.25 8.56 9.52
C GLU A 143 12.74 8.74 9.54
N TRP A 144 12.21 9.41 10.57
CA TRP A 144 10.79 9.74 10.61
C TRP A 144 10.37 10.57 9.40
N ARG A 145 11.16 11.59 9.01
CA ARG A 145 10.84 12.43 7.84
C ARG A 145 10.81 11.63 6.53
N PHE A 146 11.71 10.66 6.36
CA PHE A 146 11.70 9.80 5.19
C PHE A 146 10.43 8.93 5.11
N VAL A 147 10.03 8.29 6.22
CA VAL A 147 8.81 7.47 6.22
C VAL A 147 7.55 8.34 6.12
N LYS A 148 7.54 9.52 6.76
CA LYS A 148 6.48 10.52 6.61
C LYS A 148 6.33 10.95 5.15
N HIS A 149 7.44 11.15 4.45
CA HIS A 149 7.41 11.47 3.03
C HIS A 149 6.76 10.34 2.22
N ASP A 150 7.11 9.07 2.47
CA ASP A 150 6.44 7.94 1.81
C ASP A 150 4.94 7.88 2.11
N PHE A 151 4.53 8.20 3.34
CA PHE A 151 3.11 8.29 3.74
C PHE A 151 2.38 9.42 2.99
N ASP A 152 2.98 10.60 2.90
CA ASP A 152 2.41 11.74 2.17
C ASP A 152 2.32 11.45 0.67
N PHE A 153 3.34 10.80 0.13
CA PHE A 153 3.38 10.39 -1.27
C PHE A 153 2.22 9.45 -1.61
N LEU A 154 1.91 8.49 -0.74
CA LEU A 154 0.76 7.61 -0.93
C LEU A 154 -0.55 8.39 -0.98
N ASN A 155 -0.78 9.31 -0.04
CA ASN A 155 -1.99 10.13 -0.02
C ASN A 155 -2.14 10.94 -1.32
N ILE A 156 -1.07 11.58 -1.78
CA ILE A 156 -1.07 12.34 -3.05
C ILE A 156 -1.52 11.46 -4.21
N TYR A 157 -0.94 10.26 -4.35
CA TYR A 157 -1.25 9.40 -5.49
C TYR A 157 -2.59 8.69 -5.40
N ILE A 158 -3.07 8.37 -4.19
CA ILE A 158 -4.45 7.92 -3.97
C ILE A 158 -5.44 8.99 -4.43
N SER A 159 -5.27 10.23 -3.98
CA SER A 159 -6.13 11.35 -4.41
C SER A 159 -6.04 11.60 -5.91
N LYS A 160 -4.87 11.40 -6.53
CA LYS A 160 -4.68 11.57 -7.98
C LYS A 160 -5.38 10.47 -8.79
N LEU A 161 -5.45 9.24 -8.27
CA LEU A 161 -6.09 8.10 -8.93
C LEU A 161 -7.61 8.08 -8.74
N ALA A 162 -8.10 8.65 -7.65
CA ALA A 162 -9.53 8.74 -7.34
C ALA A 162 -10.28 9.83 -8.15
N GLN A 163 -9.55 10.69 -8.87
CA GLN A 163 -10.08 11.67 -9.84
C GLN A 163 -10.26 11.02 -11.21
#